data_AF-A0A7G8HDJ1-F1
#
_entry.id   AF-A0A7G8HDJ1-F1
#
_cell.length_a   1.000
_cell.length_b   1.000
_cell.length_c   1.000
_cell.angle_alpha   90.00
_cell.angle_beta   90.00
_cell.angle_gamma   90.00
#
_symmetry.space_group_name_H-M   'P 1'
#
loop_
_entity.id
_entity.type
_entity.pdbx_description
1 polymer ?
#
loop_
_entity_poly.entity_id
_entity_poly.type
_entity_poly.pdbx_seq_one_letter_code
_entity_poly.pdbx_strand_id
1 'polypeptide(L)'
;MNPNIVYFPFGREAKLQQFIKQVELKPASYHPTEASTTIIFGVARGGTTMAARVVSSLGIDLAEGSNINFEDEEFNLQKLGLHPKRDEQQLTSHLLNRMEQRNNQHSRWGWKYPNAAAYLPLILERVRNPRLICILRDPLASSSRELRADAVNQRGNEERRLRQAIRAIETNIALVHQTDAPTLMVSYEKAIQSPAPFVRALALFLGIDTTPEAIAAALAQIKPGGYLQA
;
A
#
# COMPACT_ATOMS: atom_id res chain seq x y z
N MET A 1 4.85 12.52 17.53
CA MET A 1 4.95 11.40 16.57
C MET A 1 3.56 10.79 16.45
N ASN A 2 3.00 10.60 15.26
CA ASN A 2 1.63 10.10 15.10
C ASN A 2 1.50 8.71 15.76
N PRO A 3 0.66 8.54 16.80
CA PRO A 3 0.55 7.30 17.54
C PRO A 3 -0.08 6.17 16.73
N ASN A 4 -0.72 6.45 15.60
CA ASN A 4 -1.43 5.46 14.78
C ASN A 4 -0.52 4.77 13.75
N ILE A 5 0.77 5.14 13.72
CA ILE A 5 1.77 4.52 12.85
C ILE A 5 2.39 3.31 13.54
N VAL A 6 2.46 2.20 12.82
CA VAL A 6 3.32 1.06 13.12
C VAL A 6 4.31 0.88 11.98
N TYR A 7 5.55 0.57 12.35
CA TYR A 7 6.61 0.35 11.38
C TYR A 7 6.89 -1.13 11.25
N PHE A 8 6.80 -1.64 10.02
CA PHE A 8 7.38 -2.95 9.72
C PHE A 8 8.90 -2.84 9.90
N PRO A 9 9.50 -3.74 10.71
CA PRO A 9 10.61 -3.41 11.57
C PRO A 9 11.85 -2.88 10.85
N PHE A 10 12.61 -2.04 11.55
CA PHE A 10 13.90 -1.54 11.09
C PHE A 10 15.06 -2.39 11.66
N GLY A 11 15.82 -3.09 10.79
CA GLY A 11 17.14 -3.65 11.12
C GLY A 11 17.18 -5.17 11.27
N ARG A 12 18.40 -5.72 11.43
CA ARG A 12 18.66 -7.18 11.53
C ARG A 12 18.10 -7.83 12.81
N GLU A 13 17.77 -7.02 13.82
CA GLU A 13 17.34 -7.50 15.15
C GLU A 13 15.89 -7.16 15.50
N ALA A 14 15.16 -6.48 14.62
CA ALA A 14 13.83 -6.04 14.96
C ALA A 14 12.84 -7.22 14.83
N LYS A 15 12.70 -7.93 15.95
CA LYS A 15 11.93 -9.18 16.09
C LYS A 15 10.44 -8.91 15.90
N LEU A 16 9.72 -9.89 15.33
CA LEU A 16 8.25 -9.88 15.25
C LEU A 16 7.57 -9.49 16.57
N GLN A 17 8.18 -9.84 17.72
CA GLN A 17 7.73 -9.44 19.05
C GLN A 17 7.70 -7.92 19.28
N GLN A 18 8.65 -7.16 18.74
CA GLN A 18 8.63 -5.70 18.80
C GLN A 18 7.52 -5.10 17.92
N PHE A 19 7.21 -5.76 16.80
CA PHE A 19 6.08 -5.40 15.97
C PHE A 19 4.75 -5.70 16.66
N ILE A 20 4.61 -6.90 17.25
CA ILE A 20 3.45 -7.29 18.05
C ILE A 20 3.20 -6.26 19.16
N LYS A 21 4.24 -5.91 19.94
CA LYS A 21 4.12 -4.88 20.97
C LYS A 21 3.72 -3.52 20.42
N GLN A 22 4.22 -3.13 19.24
CA GLN A 22 3.79 -1.89 18.61
C GLN A 22 2.30 -1.90 18.29
N VAL A 23 1.76 -3.02 17.79
CA VAL A 23 0.35 -3.23 17.45
C VAL A 23 -0.53 -3.28 18.70
N GLU A 24 -0.14 -4.05 19.72
CA GLU A 24 -0.91 -4.25 20.95
C GLU A 24 -1.09 -2.96 21.76
N LEU A 25 -0.14 -2.03 21.66
CA LEU A 25 -0.19 -0.74 22.36
C LEU A 25 -1.00 0.33 21.62
N LYS A 26 -1.66 0.00 20.50
CA LYS A 26 -2.42 0.96 19.69
C LYS A 26 -3.87 1.12 20.13
N PRO A 27 -4.51 2.26 19.81
CA PRO A 27 -5.91 2.52 20.15
C PRO A 27 -6.89 1.50 19.56
N ALA A 28 -8.14 1.50 20.04
CA ALA A 28 -9.18 0.56 19.62
C ALA A 28 -9.46 0.54 18.10
N SER A 29 -9.26 1.67 17.42
CA SER A 29 -9.31 1.75 15.96
C SER A 29 -8.30 0.83 15.26
N TYR A 30 -7.23 0.41 15.95
CA TYR A 30 -6.24 -0.54 15.47
C TYR A 30 -6.73 -2.00 15.51
N HIS A 31 -7.74 -2.31 16.34
CA HIS A 31 -8.17 -3.69 16.53
C HIS A 31 -9.06 -4.20 15.38
N PRO A 32 -8.96 -5.50 15.05
CA PRO A 32 -9.70 -6.10 13.95
C PRO A 32 -11.20 -5.91 14.11
N THR A 33 -11.83 -5.37 13.07
CA THR A 33 -13.30 -5.26 12.97
C THR A 33 -13.81 -6.28 11.96
N GLU A 34 -15.09 -6.65 12.05
CA GLU A 34 -15.71 -7.51 11.04
C GLU A 34 -15.72 -6.84 9.66
N ALA A 35 -15.86 -5.51 9.63
CA ALA A 35 -15.79 -4.71 8.40
C ALA A 35 -14.61 -3.73 8.39
N SER A 36 -13.82 -3.72 7.31
CA SER A 36 -12.67 -2.84 7.14
C SER A 36 -12.34 -2.57 5.68
N THR A 37 -11.63 -1.46 5.43
CA THR A 37 -11.17 -1.08 4.10
C THR A 37 -9.66 -0.91 4.08
N THR A 38 -8.97 -1.75 3.32
CA THR A 38 -7.51 -1.74 3.19
C THR A 38 -7.06 -0.91 2.01
N ILE A 39 -6.11 0.01 2.22
CA ILE A 39 -5.64 0.92 1.18
C ILE A 39 -4.13 0.80 1.05
N ILE A 40 -3.67 0.34 -0.10
CA ILE A 40 -2.25 0.13 -0.37
C ILE A 40 -1.75 1.21 -1.33
N PHE A 41 -0.77 1.98 -0.86
CA PHE A 41 -0.20 3.10 -1.61
C PHE A 41 1.30 3.22 -1.35
N GLY A 42 1.97 4.10 -2.08
CA GLY A 42 3.42 4.23 -2.02
C GLY A 42 3.98 4.93 -3.25
N VAL A 43 5.23 4.64 -3.59
CA VAL A 43 5.79 5.14 -4.85
C VAL A 43 5.45 4.16 -5.97
N ALA A 44 5.22 4.66 -7.18
CA ALA A 44 5.20 3.81 -8.38
C ALA A 44 6.49 2.97 -8.46
N ARG A 45 6.37 1.69 -8.84
CA ARG A 45 7.50 0.72 -8.82
C ARG A 45 8.14 0.53 -7.42
N GLY A 46 7.48 0.99 -6.36
CA GLY A 46 7.92 0.90 -4.97
C GLY A 46 7.66 -0.45 -4.29
N GLY A 47 6.96 -1.38 -4.95
CA GLY A 47 6.61 -2.69 -4.36
C GLY A 47 5.18 -2.78 -3.80
N THR A 48 4.33 -1.80 -4.09
CA THR A 48 2.89 -1.83 -3.75
C THR A 48 2.16 -3.05 -4.31
N THR A 49 2.53 -3.53 -5.51
CA THR A 49 1.97 -4.77 -6.08
C THR A 49 2.36 -6.02 -5.29
N MET A 50 3.57 -6.08 -4.73
CA MET A 50 3.97 -7.19 -3.86
C MET A 50 3.09 -7.22 -2.61
N ALA A 51 2.90 -6.06 -1.96
CA ALA A 51 2.00 -5.96 -0.81
C ALA A 51 0.56 -6.34 -1.18
N ALA A 52 0.05 -5.87 -2.33
CA ALA A 52 -1.30 -6.21 -2.80
C ALA A 52 -1.50 -7.72 -2.98
N ARG A 53 -0.54 -8.42 -3.60
CA ARG A 53 -0.63 -9.88 -3.75
C ARG A 53 -0.63 -10.61 -2.42
N VAL A 54 0.21 -10.18 -1.47
CA VAL A 54 0.24 -10.75 -0.12
C VAL A 54 -1.10 -10.53 0.58
N VAL A 55 -1.61 -9.29 0.58
CA VAL A 55 -2.89 -8.93 1.20
C VAL A 55 -4.06 -9.69 0.58
N SER A 56 -4.09 -9.82 -0.75
CA SER A 56 -5.09 -10.63 -1.46
C SER A 56 -4.98 -12.11 -1.10
N SER A 57 -3.77 -12.67 -1.03
CA SER A 57 -3.54 -14.06 -0.61
C SER A 57 -3.90 -14.33 0.85
N LEU A 58 -3.96 -13.29 1.70
CA LEU A 58 -4.45 -13.36 3.08
C LEU A 58 -5.99 -13.29 3.16
N GLY A 59 -6.69 -13.17 2.04
CA GLY A 59 -8.16 -13.22 1.97
C GLY A 59 -8.85 -11.85 1.98
N ILE A 60 -8.13 -10.74 1.82
CA ILE A 60 -8.75 -9.43 1.59
C ILE A 60 -9.06 -9.29 0.10
N ASP A 61 -10.32 -8.97 -0.22
CA ASP A 61 -10.70 -8.66 -1.60
C ASP A 61 -10.12 -7.31 -2.01
N LEU A 62 -9.05 -7.35 -2.80
CA LEU A 62 -8.53 -6.19 -3.51
C LEU A 62 -9.13 -6.21 -4.92
N ALA A 63 -10.32 -5.63 -5.01
CA ALA A 63 -11.05 -5.28 -6.21
C ALA A 63 -10.28 -5.50 -7.53
N GLU A 64 -10.78 -6.43 -8.36
CA GLU A 64 -10.29 -6.81 -9.69
C GLU A 64 -8.80 -6.55 -9.95
N GLY A 65 -7.96 -7.34 -9.28
CA GLY A 65 -6.56 -7.60 -9.65
C GLY A 65 -6.37 -8.31 -11.01
N SER A 66 -7.23 -8.01 -11.99
CA SER A 66 -7.18 -8.56 -13.35
C SER A 66 -5.96 -8.07 -14.13
N ASN A 67 -5.38 -6.93 -13.73
CA ASN A 67 -4.14 -6.43 -14.30
C ASN A 67 -2.90 -6.85 -13.50
N ILE A 68 -1.78 -6.98 -14.20
CA ILE A 68 -0.48 -7.41 -13.64
C ILE A 68 -0.01 -6.53 -12.46
N ASN A 69 -0.52 -5.30 -12.35
CA ASN A 69 -0.14 -4.32 -11.35
C ASN A 69 -1.02 -4.34 -10.09
N PHE A 70 -2.11 -5.11 -10.06
CA PHE A 70 -3.12 -5.13 -8.99
C PHE A 70 -3.72 -3.75 -8.70
N GLU A 71 -3.85 -2.89 -9.72
CA GLU A 71 -4.46 -1.57 -9.55
C GLU A 71 -5.94 -1.63 -9.85
N ASP A 72 -6.76 -1.08 -8.95
CA ASP A 72 -8.19 -0.92 -9.17
C ASP A 72 -8.42 0.29 -10.09
N GLU A 73 -8.97 0.05 -11.27
CA GLU A 73 -9.21 1.09 -12.27
C GLU A 73 -10.21 2.15 -11.79
N GLU A 74 -11.15 1.77 -10.92
CA GLU A 74 -12.15 2.67 -10.34
C GLU A 74 -11.58 3.65 -9.31
N PHE A 75 -10.35 3.40 -8.85
CA PHE A 75 -9.59 4.25 -7.91
C PHE A 75 -8.33 4.83 -8.56
N ASN A 76 -8.09 4.58 -9.84
CA ASN A 76 -6.90 5.01 -10.56
C ASN A 76 -7.14 6.34 -11.29
N LEU A 77 -6.52 7.42 -10.79
CA LEU A 77 -6.68 8.77 -11.37
C LEU A 77 -6.38 8.84 -12.88
N GLN A 78 -5.41 8.05 -13.37
CA GLN A 78 -5.04 8.05 -14.79
C GLN A 78 -6.14 7.40 -15.65
N LYS A 79 -6.78 6.35 -15.13
CA LYS A 79 -7.89 5.66 -15.80
C LYS A 79 -9.17 6.49 -15.77
N LEU A 80 -9.42 7.16 -14.65
CA LEU A 80 -10.55 8.06 -14.50
C LEU A 80 -10.42 9.36 -15.31
N GLY A 81 -9.18 9.78 -15.62
CA GLY A 81 -8.91 11.06 -16.28
C GLY A 81 -9.21 12.29 -15.40
N LEU A 82 -9.33 12.08 -14.08
CA LEU A 82 -9.67 13.12 -13.10
C LEU A 82 -8.45 13.60 -12.33
N HIS A 83 -8.34 14.91 -12.14
CA HIS A 83 -7.29 15.52 -11.35
C HIS A 83 -7.80 15.98 -9.98
N PRO A 84 -7.21 15.56 -8.84
CA PRO A 84 -7.76 15.79 -7.50
C PRO A 84 -8.06 17.25 -7.15
N LYS A 85 -7.30 18.20 -7.70
CA LYS A 85 -7.50 19.64 -7.45
C LYS A 85 -8.44 20.34 -8.43
N ARG A 86 -8.58 19.82 -9.65
CA ARG A 86 -9.38 20.48 -10.70
C ARG A 86 -10.79 19.91 -10.74
N ASP A 87 -10.88 18.60 -10.53
CA ASP A 87 -12.09 17.80 -10.68
C ASP A 87 -12.51 17.25 -9.30
N GLU A 88 -12.23 17.99 -8.22
CA GLU A 88 -12.34 17.55 -6.82
C GLU A 88 -13.73 17.00 -6.48
N GLN A 89 -14.79 17.74 -6.82
CA GLN A 89 -16.16 17.34 -6.55
C GLN A 89 -16.53 16.06 -7.31
N GLN A 90 -16.21 15.99 -8.60
CA GLN A 90 -16.50 14.83 -9.45
C GLN A 90 -15.75 13.59 -8.95
N LEU A 91 -14.46 13.75 -8.63
CA LEU A 91 -13.63 12.67 -8.09
C LEU A 91 -14.16 12.19 -6.75
N THR A 92 -14.48 13.10 -5.83
CA THR A 92 -14.99 12.76 -4.50
C THR A 92 -16.31 12.01 -4.61
N SER A 93 -17.27 12.50 -5.40
CA SER A 93 -18.54 11.81 -5.62
C SER A 93 -18.36 10.42 -6.23
N HIS A 94 -17.48 10.28 -7.23
CA HIS A 94 -17.16 8.99 -7.85
C HIS A 94 -16.61 8.01 -6.81
N LEU A 95 -15.57 8.40 -6.06
CA LEU A 95 -14.91 7.54 -5.08
C LEU A 95 -15.86 7.12 -3.95
N LEU A 96 -16.67 8.05 -3.43
CA LEU A 96 -17.64 7.75 -2.38
C LEU A 96 -18.72 6.75 -2.87
N ASN A 97 -19.24 6.92 -4.08
CA ASN A 97 -20.20 6.00 -4.68
C ASN A 97 -19.60 4.60 -4.83
N ARG A 98 -18.36 4.49 -5.30
CA ARG A 98 -17.66 3.20 -5.43
C ARG A 98 -17.40 2.55 -4.08
N MET A 99 -17.00 3.33 -3.08
CA MET A 99 -16.84 2.83 -1.73
C MET A 99 -18.15 2.28 -1.15
N GLU A 100 -19.28 2.97 -1.35
CA GLU A 100 -20.59 2.51 -0.88
C GLU A 100 -21.00 1.19 -1.56
N GLN A 101 -20.84 1.09 -2.88
CA GLN A 101 -21.11 -0.13 -3.64
C GLN A 101 -20.31 -1.32 -3.09
N ARG A 102 -19.00 -1.14 -2.89
CA ARG A 102 -18.11 -2.18 -2.33
C ARG A 102 -18.45 -2.50 -0.88
N ASN A 103 -18.85 -1.50 -0.11
CA ASN A 103 -19.24 -1.67 1.28
C ASN A 103 -20.45 -2.60 1.44
N ASN A 104 -21.37 -2.57 0.48
CA ASN A 104 -22.56 -3.43 0.45
C ASN A 104 -22.26 -4.86 -0.02
N GLN A 105 -21.15 -5.08 -0.72
CA GLN A 105 -20.79 -6.38 -1.30
C GLN A 105 -19.83 -7.19 -0.43
N HIS A 106 -18.98 -6.51 0.35
CA HIS A 106 -17.91 -7.14 1.10
C HIS A 106 -17.82 -6.56 2.50
N SER A 107 -17.59 -7.38 3.52
CA SER A 107 -17.27 -6.89 4.86
C SER A 107 -15.84 -6.33 4.89
N ARG A 108 -14.89 -7.08 4.33
CA ARG A 108 -13.48 -6.69 4.22
C ARG A 108 -13.08 -6.60 2.76
N TRP A 109 -12.63 -5.42 2.33
CA TRP A 109 -12.12 -5.21 0.98
C TRP A 109 -11.07 -4.12 0.99
N GLY A 110 -10.51 -3.81 -0.17
CA GLY A 110 -9.57 -2.73 -0.32
C GLY A 110 -9.25 -2.43 -1.77
N TRP A 111 -8.34 -1.49 -1.97
CA TRP A 111 -7.76 -1.22 -3.27
C TRP A 111 -6.28 -0.90 -3.12
N LYS A 112 -5.56 -1.06 -4.24
CA LYS A 112 -4.19 -0.60 -4.37
C LYS A 112 -4.13 0.44 -5.48
N TYR A 113 -3.52 1.57 -5.17
CA TYR A 113 -3.11 2.56 -6.16
C TYR A 113 -1.92 3.33 -5.60
N PRO A 114 -0.73 3.30 -6.24
CA PRO A 114 0.47 3.91 -5.68
C PRO A 114 0.25 5.37 -5.28
N ASN A 115 -0.41 6.15 -6.14
CA ASN A 115 -0.63 7.57 -5.92
C ASN A 115 -1.92 7.88 -5.15
N ALA A 116 -2.49 6.93 -4.40
CA ALA A 116 -3.74 7.17 -3.66
C ALA A 116 -3.64 8.36 -2.69
N ALA A 117 -2.44 8.63 -2.16
CA ALA A 117 -2.22 9.77 -1.27
C ALA A 117 -2.59 11.13 -1.90
N ALA A 118 -2.68 11.22 -3.23
CA ALA A 118 -3.12 12.42 -3.93
C ALA A 118 -4.61 12.76 -3.75
N TYR A 119 -5.45 11.78 -3.39
CA TYR A 119 -6.90 11.98 -3.19
C TYR A 119 -7.41 11.50 -1.84
N LEU A 120 -6.66 10.71 -1.09
CA LEU A 120 -7.11 10.20 0.21
C LEU A 120 -7.61 11.30 1.17
N PRO A 121 -6.99 12.50 1.26
CA PRO A 121 -7.53 13.58 2.10
C PRO A 121 -9.00 13.96 1.80
N LEU A 122 -9.49 13.71 0.57
CA LEU A 122 -10.86 14.02 0.18
C LEU A 122 -11.90 13.03 0.72
N ILE A 123 -11.49 11.79 1.00
CA ILE A 123 -12.43 10.69 1.27
C ILE A 123 -12.14 9.92 2.56
N LEU A 124 -10.95 10.07 3.15
CA LEU A 124 -10.46 9.17 4.19
C LEU A 124 -11.35 9.15 5.45
N GLU A 125 -11.93 10.29 5.83
CA GLU A 125 -12.88 10.39 6.95
C GLU A 125 -14.18 9.59 6.71
N ARG A 126 -14.50 9.28 5.46
CA ARG A 126 -15.67 8.49 5.05
C ARG A 126 -15.33 7.02 4.80
N VAL A 127 -14.05 6.65 4.85
CA VAL A 127 -13.63 5.25 4.74
C VAL A 127 -13.95 4.54 6.04
N ARG A 128 -14.66 3.42 5.99
CA ARG A 128 -14.93 2.62 7.19
C ARG A 128 -13.66 1.91 7.65
N ASN A 129 -13.34 2.03 8.94
CA ASN A 129 -12.24 1.32 9.60
C ASN A 129 -10.97 1.19 8.71
N PRO A 130 -10.40 2.32 8.25
CA PRO A 130 -9.33 2.31 7.25
C PRO A 130 -8.07 1.62 7.78
N ARG A 131 -7.46 0.78 6.93
CA ARG A 131 -6.14 0.16 7.16
C ARG A 131 -5.19 0.63 6.07
N LEU A 132 -4.34 1.58 6.41
CA LEU A 132 -3.39 2.17 5.47
C LEU A 132 -2.10 1.34 5.44
N ILE A 133 -1.67 0.93 4.24
CA ILE A 133 -0.38 0.27 4.02
C ILE A 133 0.44 1.16 3.08
N CYS A 134 1.44 1.83 3.65
CA CYS A 134 2.33 2.73 2.93
C CYS A 134 3.66 2.02 2.63
N ILE A 135 3.90 1.71 1.35
CA ILE A 135 5.14 1.09 0.90
C ILE A 135 6.15 2.17 0.50
N LEU A 136 7.26 2.19 1.22
CA LEU A 136 8.43 3.02 0.95
C LEU A 136 9.54 2.18 0.33
N ARG A 137 10.29 2.79 -0.58
CA ARG A 137 11.38 2.15 -1.31
C ARG A 137 12.51 3.14 -1.52
N ASP A 138 13.73 2.64 -1.69
CA ASP A 138 14.84 3.44 -2.19
C ASP A 138 14.41 4.21 -3.47
N PRO A 139 14.55 5.55 -3.49
CA PRO A 139 14.11 6.36 -4.61
C PRO A 139 14.95 6.14 -5.87
N LEU A 140 16.24 5.76 -5.76
CA LEU A 140 17.07 5.35 -6.90
C LEU A 140 16.60 4.02 -7.48
N ALA A 141 16.22 3.06 -6.62
CA ALA A 141 15.69 1.78 -7.07
C ALA A 141 14.29 1.90 -7.72
N SER A 142 13.55 2.96 -7.38
CA SER A 142 12.23 3.26 -7.95
C SER A 142 12.36 3.99 -9.30
N SER A 143 13.23 5.00 -9.39
CA SER A 143 13.44 5.78 -10.63
C SER A 143 14.16 5.00 -11.73
N SER A 144 15.12 4.15 -11.38
CA SER A 144 15.91 3.36 -12.36
C SER A 144 15.11 2.29 -13.10
N ARG A 145 14.03 1.78 -12.50
CA ARG A 145 13.18 0.75 -13.15
C ARG A 145 12.37 1.29 -14.32
N GLU A 146 12.05 2.57 -14.32
CA GLU A 146 11.37 3.21 -15.44
C GLU A 146 12.35 3.44 -16.60
N LEU A 147 13.66 3.60 -16.33
CA LEU A 147 14.67 3.83 -17.37
C LEU A 147 14.90 2.57 -18.21
N ARG A 148 14.79 1.38 -17.62
CA ARG A 148 14.92 0.10 -18.35
C ARG A 148 13.73 -0.20 -19.25
N ALA A 149 12.54 0.32 -18.95
CA ALA A 149 11.36 0.16 -19.80
C ALA A 149 11.40 1.10 -21.03
N ASP A 150 12.03 2.28 -20.89
CA ASP A 150 12.05 3.34 -21.91
C ASP A 150 13.46 3.58 -22.53
N ALA A 151 14.35 2.59 -22.44
CA ALA A 151 15.80 2.74 -22.62
C ALA A 151 16.27 3.28 -23.99
N VAL A 152 15.37 3.40 -24.97
CA VAL A 152 15.76 3.79 -26.33
C VAL A 152 15.85 5.31 -26.53
N ASN A 153 15.21 6.18 -25.73
CA ASN A 153 15.07 7.60 -26.12
C ASN A 153 15.20 8.70 -25.04
N GLN A 154 15.60 8.43 -23.78
CA GLN A 154 15.47 9.44 -22.70
C GLN A 154 16.71 9.69 -21.82
N ARG A 155 17.87 9.96 -22.42
CA ARG A 155 19.00 10.57 -21.69
C ARG A 155 18.57 11.96 -21.15
N GLY A 156 18.64 12.18 -19.84
CA GLY A 156 18.30 13.45 -19.17
C GLY A 156 17.06 13.43 -18.26
N ASN A 157 16.27 12.35 -18.25
CA ASN A 157 15.06 12.25 -17.40
C ASN A 157 15.29 11.59 -16.03
N GLU A 158 16.50 11.14 -15.72
CA GLU A 158 16.82 10.40 -14.49
C GLU A 158 16.64 11.25 -13.24
N GLU A 159 17.20 12.46 -13.23
CA GLU A 159 17.07 13.40 -12.13
C GLU A 159 15.60 13.80 -11.90
N ARG A 160 14.85 14.03 -12.99
CA ARG A 160 13.43 14.34 -12.92
C ARG A 160 12.64 13.20 -12.27
N ARG A 161 12.89 11.95 -12.66
CA ARG A 161 12.23 10.76 -12.10
C ARG A 161 12.62 10.53 -10.65
N LEU A 162 13.88 10.75 -10.29
CA LEU A 162 14.34 10.71 -8.91
C LEU A 162 13.61 11.77 -8.06
N ARG A 163 13.53 13.01 -8.54
CA ARG A 163 12.76 14.08 -7.87
C ARG A 163 11.28 13.73 -7.75
N GLN A 164 10.68 13.11 -8.76
CA GLN A 164 9.29 12.62 -8.69
C GLN A 164 9.11 11.55 -7.63
N ALA A 165 10.02 10.56 -7.54
CA ALA A 165 9.98 9.53 -6.52
C ALA A 165 10.10 10.13 -5.11
N ILE A 166 11.01 11.09 -4.89
CA ILE A 166 11.16 11.78 -3.61
C ILE A 166 9.88 12.55 -3.25
N ARG A 167 9.30 13.32 -4.18
CA ARG A 167 8.04 14.05 -3.95
C ARG A 167 6.88 13.11 -3.60
N ALA A 168 6.81 11.94 -4.24
CA ALA A 168 5.80 10.94 -3.91
C ALA A 168 6.00 10.41 -2.48
N ILE A 169 7.24 10.16 -2.06
CA ILE A 169 7.56 9.78 -0.67
C ILE A 169 7.14 10.88 0.30
N GLU A 170 7.49 12.14 0.04
CA GLU A 170 7.10 13.29 0.86
C GLU A 170 5.58 13.40 0.99
N THR A 171 4.86 13.25 -0.13
CA THR A 171 3.38 13.28 -0.15
C THR A 171 2.80 12.14 0.70
N ASN A 172 3.35 10.94 0.58
CA ASN A 172 2.90 9.78 1.36
C ASN A 172 3.17 9.99 2.87
N ILE A 173 4.34 10.51 3.24
CA ILE A 173 4.69 10.81 4.64
C ILE A 173 3.78 11.91 5.20
N ALA A 174 3.50 12.96 4.43
CA ALA A 174 2.60 14.03 4.83
C ALA A 174 1.19 13.50 5.14
N LEU A 175 0.62 12.67 4.26
CA LEU A 175 -0.66 12.02 4.51
C LEU A 175 -0.64 11.21 5.81
N VAL A 176 0.37 10.35 5.98
CA VAL A 176 0.49 9.47 7.15
C VAL A 176 0.65 10.26 8.44
N HIS A 177 1.23 11.46 8.40
CA HIS A 177 1.30 12.35 9.57
C HIS A 177 0.00 13.09 9.87
N GLN A 178 -0.82 13.36 8.86
CA GLN A 178 -2.04 14.15 9.00
C GLN A 178 -3.28 13.31 9.32
N THR A 179 -3.22 11.98 9.13
CA THR A 179 -4.34 11.09 9.37
C THR A 179 -4.29 10.38 10.72
N ASP A 180 -5.45 10.17 11.33
CA ASP A 180 -5.61 9.28 12.48
C ASP A 180 -5.84 7.81 12.10
N ALA A 181 -5.88 7.50 10.80
CA ALA A 181 -6.06 6.14 10.32
C ALA A 181 -4.88 5.24 10.74
N PRO A 182 -5.15 4.02 11.26
CA PRO A 182 -4.14 3.00 11.47
C PRO A 182 -3.30 2.79 10.22
N THR A 183 -1.98 3.02 10.36
CA THR A 183 -1.06 2.97 9.22
C THR A 183 0.11 2.04 9.51
N LEU A 184 0.34 1.11 8.58
CA LEU A 184 1.55 0.30 8.50
C LEU A 184 2.50 0.90 7.47
N MET A 185 3.65 1.40 7.93
CA MET A 185 4.74 1.84 7.06
C MET A 185 5.72 0.70 6.82
N VAL A 186 6.03 0.41 5.56
CA VAL A 186 6.85 -0.73 5.16
C VAL A 186 8.01 -0.28 4.27
N SER A 187 9.22 -0.67 4.65
CA SER A 187 10.35 -0.67 3.70
C SER A 187 10.25 -1.90 2.81
N TYR A 188 10.21 -1.68 1.49
CA TYR A 188 10.23 -2.73 0.49
C TYR A 188 11.47 -3.64 0.64
N GLU A 189 12.65 -3.04 0.82
CA GLU A 189 13.93 -3.76 0.96
C GLU A 189 13.90 -4.74 2.13
N LYS A 190 13.31 -4.33 3.26
CA LYS A 190 13.19 -5.19 4.44
C LYS A 190 12.14 -6.26 4.26
N ALA A 191 11.03 -5.94 3.60
CA ALA A 191 9.99 -6.92 3.27
C ALA A 191 10.55 -8.06 2.40
N ILE A 192 11.40 -7.76 1.41
CA ILE A 192 12.03 -8.79 0.57
C ILE A 192 13.17 -9.54 1.28
N GLN A 193 13.91 -8.88 2.18
CA GLN A 193 14.97 -9.53 2.98
C GLN A 193 14.40 -10.44 4.08
N SER A 194 13.17 -10.18 4.52
CA SER A 194 12.52 -10.90 5.62
C SER A 194 11.02 -11.12 5.32
N PRO A 195 10.70 -11.96 4.31
CA PRO A 195 9.33 -12.13 3.82
C PRO A 195 8.41 -12.77 4.84
N ALA A 196 8.87 -13.78 5.60
CA ALA A 196 8.05 -14.44 6.62
C ALA A 196 7.61 -13.48 7.74
N PRO A 197 8.51 -12.69 8.36
CA PRO A 197 8.11 -11.63 9.27
C PRO A 197 7.15 -10.62 8.64
N PHE A 198 7.35 -10.25 7.37
CA PHE A 198 6.49 -9.30 6.64
C PHE A 198 5.06 -9.80 6.48
N VAL A 199 4.87 -11.03 6.01
CA VAL A 199 3.54 -11.62 5.85
C VAL A 199 2.82 -11.70 7.20
N ARG A 200 3.52 -12.13 8.27
CA ARG A 200 2.92 -12.20 9.62
C ARG A 200 2.55 -10.82 10.16
N ALA A 201 3.38 -9.82 9.92
CA ALA A 201 3.09 -8.44 10.33
C ALA A 201 1.88 -7.86 9.59
N LEU A 202 1.75 -8.15 8.29
CA LEU A 202 0.55 -7.76 7.52
C LEU A 202 -0.71 -8.45 8.05
N ALA A 203 -0.65 -9.77 8.28
CA ALA A 203 -1.78 -10.52 8.84
C ALA A 203 -2.22 -9.94 10.20
N LEU A 204 -1.26 -9.68 11.09
CA LEU A 204 -1.53 -9.08 12.40
C LEU A 204 -2.12 -7.68 12.27
N PHE A 205 -1.54 -6.81 11.42
CA PHE A 205 -2.05 -5.45 11.19
C PHE A 205 -3.47 -5.43 10.66
N LEU A 206 -3.78 -6.37 9.76
CA LEU A 206 -5.10 -6.49 9.13
C LEU A 206 -6.11 -7.22 10.01
N GLY A 207 -5.67 -7.84 11.11
CA GLY A 207 -6.55 -8.60 11.97
C GLY A 207 -7.08 -9.87 11.33
N ILE A 208 -6.20 -10.57 10.62
CA ILE A 208 -6.50 -11.82 9.93
C ILE A 208 -5.87 -12.96 10.72
N ASP A 209 -6.71 -13.84 11.24
CA ASP A 209 -6.25 -15.12 11.74
C ASP A 209 -5.77 -15.95 10.56
N THR A 210 -4.51 -16.38 10.62
CA THR A 210 -3.85 -17.04 9.50
C THR A 210 -3.52 -18.48 9.84
N THR A 211 -3.88 -19.38 8.93
CA THR A 211 -3.39 -20.76 8.97
C THR A 211 -1.97 -20.82 8.40
N PRO A 212 -1.18 -21.86 8.73
CA PRO A 212 0.12 -22.08 8.11
C PRO A 212 0.07 -22.08 6.57
N GLU A 213 -1.00 -22.60 5.98
CA GLU A 213 -1.23 -22.66 4.54
C GLU A 213 -1.45 -21.27 3.95
N ALA A 214 -2.25 -20.42 4.60
CA ALA A 214 -2.46 -19.03 4.17
C ALA A 214 -1.15 -18.23 4.22
N ILE A 215 -0.34 -18.42 5.26
CA ILE A 215 1.00 -17.81 5.35
C ILE A 215 1.90 -18.32 4.23
N ALA A 216 1.92 -19.62 3.94
CA ALA A 216 2.73 -20.19 2.86
C ALA A 216 2.31 -19.67 1.47
N ALA A 217 1.00 -19.60 1.22
CA ALA A 217 0.44 -19.04 -0.02
C ALA A 217 0.82 -17.57 -0.20
N ALA A 218 0.73 -16.77 0.87
CA ALA A 218 1.12 -15.38 0.88
C ALA A 218 2.63 -15.19 0.68
N LEU A 219 3.46 -16.06 1.27
CA LEU A 219 4.90 -16.05 1.05
C LEU A 219 5.28 -16.36 -0.39
N ALA A 220 4.58 -17.28 -1.05
CA ALA A 220 4.81 -17.63 -2.45
C ALA A 220 4.57 -16.44 -3.41
N GLN A 221 3.80 -15.42 -2.98
CA GLN A 221 3.60 -14.19 -3.75
C GLN A 221 4.83 -13.26 -3.77
N ILE A 222 5.73 -13.41 -2.80
CA ILE A 222 6.95 -12.61 -2.70
C ILE A 222 8.04 -13.33 -3.47
N LYS A 223 8.16 -13.01 -4.77
CA LYS A 223 9.25 -13.54 -5.60
C LYS A 223 10.54 -12.72 -5.40
N PRO A 224 11.60 -13.29 -4.80
CA PRO A 224 12.90 -12.64 -4.79
C PRO A 224 13.45 -12.64 -6.23
N GLY A 225 13.91 -11.50 -6.71
CA GLY A 225 14.79 -11.50 -7.89
C GLY A 225 14.18 -11.83 -9.24
N GLY A 226 12.93 -11.47 -9.55
CA GLY A 226 12.45 -11.38 -10.95
C GLY A 226 13.17 -10.31 -11.81
N TYR A 227 14.42 -9.97 -11.47
CA TYR A 227 15.13 -8.75 -11.84
C TYR A 227 16.60 -8.97 -12.27
N LEU A 228 17.03 -10.22 -12.48
CA LEU A 228 18.34 -10.56 -13.06
C LEU A 228 18.21 -11.73 -14.03
N GLN A 229 17.40 -11.61 -15.09
CA GLN A 229 17.57 -12.42 -16.30
C GLN A 229 17.18 -11.59 -17.53
N ALA A 230 18.23 -11.00 -18.11
CA ALA A 230 18.47 -10.60 -19.51
C ALA A 230 19.29 -9.31 -19.52
#